data_AF-A0A7L0T0G8-F1
#
_entry.id   AF-A0A7L0T0G8-F1
#
_cell.length_a   1.000
_cell.length_b   1.000
_cell.length_c   1.000
_cell.angle_alpha   90.00
_cell.angle_beta   90.00
_cell.angle_gamma   90.00
#
_symmetry.space_group_name_H-M   'P 1'
#
loop_
_entity.id
_entity.type
_entity.pdbx_description
1 polymer ?
#
loop_
_entity_poly.entity_id
_entity_poly.type
_entity_poly.pdbx_seq_one_letter_code
_entity_poly.pdbx_strand_id
1 'polypeptide(L)'
;FTGSTAADAEEKLMNHLLSPDRYNKLIRPAVNSSQLVSIELQVSLAQLISVNEREQIMTTNVWLNQEWIDYRLAWKPSDYEGINKLRIPAKHIWLPDIVLYNNADGTYEVSLYTNAIVKNNGSIRWLPPAIYKSACKIEVKHFPFDQQNCTLKFRSWTYDHTEIDMVLKTSMASMDDFTPSGEWDIVALPGRRTVNPLDPNYVDVTYDFIIKRKPLFYTINLIIPCVLITSLAILVFYLPSDCGEKMTLCISVLLALTVFLLLISKIVPPTSLDVPLIGKYLMFTMVLVTFSIVTSVCVLNVHHRSPSTHTMPPWVKLVFLERLPAYLFMKRPENNSPRQKLCNCKKSKAENPCMDPDDFYKNSTYFLNTASAKKYDMKITETLDNVSSHQDFRLRSGMKFSPEVQEAIDGVSFIAEHMKSDDNDQSVIEDWKYVAMVVDRLFLWIFVLVCVLGTVGLFLQPLFQNHTAAMNP
;
A
#
# COMPACT_ATOMS: atom_id res chain seq x y z
N PHE A 1 -64.87 38.80 -16.57
CA PHE A 1 -63.41 38.87 -16.34
C PHE A 1 -62.91 40.19 -16.88
N THR A 2 -62.88 41.23 -16.05
CA THR A 2 -62.22 42.51 -16.36
C THR A 2 -60.71 42.26 -16.35
N GLY A 3 -60.08 42.46 -17.51
CA GLY A 3 -58.74 42.02 -17.87
C GLY A 3 -57.63 42.44 -16.92
N SER A 4 -56.59 41.62 -16.88
CA SER A 4 -55.38 41.81 -16.09
C SER A 4 -54.59 43.04 -16.57
N THR A 5 -54.87 44.21 -16.01
CA THR A 5 -54.17 45.47 -16.33
C THR A 5 -52.64 45.37 -16.12
N ALA A 6 -52.20 44.59 -15.13
CA ALA A 6 -50.79 44.41 -14.82
C ALA A 6 -49.99 43.69 -15.93
N ALA A 7 -50.60 42.73 -16.64
CA ALA A 7 -49.91 42.03 -17.72
C ALA A 7 -49.70 42.93 -18.93
N ASP A 8 -50.70 43.76 -19.26
CA ASP A 8 -50.61 44.75 -20.34
C ASP A 8 -49.55 45.83 -20.04
N ALA A 9 -49.37 46.22 -18.77
CA ALA A 9 -48.35 47.18 -18.36
C ALA A 9 -46.93 46.62 -18.49
N GLU A 10 -46.69 45.36 -18.08
CA GLU A 10 -45.41 44.67 -18.26
C GLU A 10 -45.09 44.46 -19.75
N GLU A 11 -46.08 44.11 -20.57
CA GLU A 11 -45.91 43.94 -22.01
C GLU A 11 -45.53 45.28 -22.69
N LYS A 12 -46.25 46.36 -22.37
CA LYS A 12 -45.92 47.71 -22.86
C LYS A 12 -44.51 48.13 -22.46
N LEU A 13 -44.10 47.86 -21.21
CA LEU A 13 -42.76 48.15 -20.72
C LEU A 13 -41.71 47.33 -21.49
N MET A 14 -41.94 46.03 -21.67
CA MET A 14 -41.04 45.14 -22.39
C MET A 14 -40.80 45.62 -23.83
N ASN A 15 -41.89 45.94 -24.55
CA ASN A 15 -41.84 46.43 -25.93
C ASN A 15 -41.12 47.79 -26.03
N HIS A 16 -41.28 48.66 -25.04
CA HIS A 16 -40.60 49.95 -24.99
C HIS A 16 -39.10 49.85 -24.66
N LEU A 17 -38.71 48.90 -23.79
CA LEU A 17 -37.31 48.71 -23.40
C LEU A 17 -36.50 47.97 -24.49
N LEU A 18 -37.08 46.96 -25.12
CA LEU A 18 -36.42 46.10 -26.10
C LEU A 18 -36.76 46.48 -27.55
N SER A 19 -37.27 47.69 -27.78
CA SER A 19 -37.54 48.15 -29.15
C SER A 19 -36.25 48.12 -29.99
N PRO A 20 -36.30 47.62 -31.24
CA PRO A 20 -35.11 47.53 -32.10
C PRO A 20 -34.40 48.86 -32.31
N ASP A 21 -35.15 49.97 -32.26
CA ASP A 21 -34.63 51.33 -32.43
C ASP A 21 -33.83 51.82 -31.22
N ARG A 22 -34.04 51.22 -30.04
CA ARG A 22 -33.45 51.68 -28.76
C ARG A 22 -32.40 50.73 -28.21
N TYR A 23 -32.59 49.42 -28.37
CA TYR A 23 -31.76 48.42 -27.71
C TYR A 23 -31.02 47.52 -28.68
N ASN A 24 -29.69 47.63 -28.67
CA ASN A 24 -28.82 46.70 -29.38
C ASN A 24 -27.99 45.89 -28.36
N LYS A 25 -28.29 44.59 -28.30
CA LYS A 25 -27.64 43.65 -27.37
C LYS A 25 -26.17 43.38 -27.66
N LEU A 26 -25.67 43.70 -28.85
CA LEU A 26 -24.26 43.48 -29.23
C LEU A 26 -23.34 44.57 -28.67
N ILE A 27 -23.90 45.69 -28.22
CA ILE A 27 -23.14 46.85 -27.74
C ILE A 27 -23.16 46.86 -26.21
N ARG A 28 -21.97 46.94 -25.61
CA ARG A 28 -21.81 47.02 -24.15
C ARG A 28 -22.47 48.27 -23.57
N PRO A 29 -23.02 48.21 -22.35
CA PRO A 29 -23.77 49.31 -21.73
C PRO A 29 -22.85 50.36 -21.11
N ALA A 30 -22.05 51.04 -21.95
CA ALA A 30 -21.18 52.14 -21.54
C ALA A 30 -21.69 53.46 -22.11
N VAL A 31 -21.76 54.51 -21.29
CA VAL A 31 -22.20 55.85 -21.74
C VAL A 31 -21.12 56.48 -22.63
N ASN A 32 -19.86 56.29 -22.25
CA ASN A 32 -18.67 56.73 -22.99
C ASN A 32 -17.80 55.53 -23.36
N SER A 33 -17.04 55.63 -24.46
CA SER A 33 -16.11 54.56 -24.89
C SER A 33 -15.03 54.24 -23.86
N SER A 34 -14.62 55.20 -23.03
CA SER A 34 -13.62 54.99 -21.98
C SER A 34 -14.19 54.49 -20.65
N GLN A 35 -15.52 54.36 -20.53
CA GLN A 35 -16.15 53.93 -19.29
C GLN A 35 -16.03 52.41 -19.15
N LEU A 36 -15.55 51.96 -17.98
CA LEU A 36 -15.52 50.56 -17.59
C LEU A 36 -16.90 50.09 -17.12
N VAL A 37 -17.32 48.91 -17.58
CA VAL A 37 -18.51 48.25 -17.04
C VAL A 37 -18.07 47.36 -15.88
N SER A 38 -18.41 47.74 -14.66
CA SER A 38 -18.13 46.93 -13.47
C SER A 38 -19.13 45.79 -13.35
N ILE A 39 -18.64 44.56 -13.26
CA ILE A 39 -19.43 43.35 -13.06
C ILE A 39 -19.06 42.74 -11.72
N GLU A 40 -20.04 42.64 -10.83
CA GLU A 40 -19.90 41.94 -9.56
C GLU A 40 -20.16 40.45 -9.77
N LEU A 41 -19.15 39.64 -9.47
CA LEU A 41 -19.19 38.19 -9.56
C LEU A 41 -19.23 37.56 -8.16
N GLN A 42 -20.14 36.61 -7.98
CA GLN A 42 -20.19 35.76 -6.80
C GLN A 42 -20.51 34.32 -7.20
N VAL A 43 -19.72 33.37 -6.72
CA VAL A 43 -19.98 31.95 -6.90
C VAL A 43 -20.71 31.42 -5.67
N SER A 44 -21.80 30.69 -5.90
CA SER A 44 -22.46 29.86 -4.87
C SER A 44 -22.31 28.40 -5.24
N LEU A 45 -21.76 27.59 -4.33
CA LEU A 45 -21.57 26.17 -4.55
C LEU A 45 -22.81 25.39 -4.11
N ALA A 46 -23.45 24.68 -5.04
CA ALA A 46 -24.58 23.80 -4.73
C ALA A 46 -24.10 22.37 -4.39
N GLN A 47 -23.18 21.83 -5.20
CA GLN A 47 -22.69 20.47 -5.01
C GLN A 47 -21.31 20.26 -5.63
N LEU A 48 -20.44 19.55 -4.92
CA LEU A 48 -19.23 18.94 -5.49
C LEU A 48 -19.61 17.55 -6.01
N ILE A 49 -19.75 17.41 -7.33
CA ILE A 49 -20.26 16.18 -7.97
C ILE A 49 -19.19 15.10 -7.96
N SER A 50 -18.01 15.41 -8.50
CA SER A 50 -16.91 14.45 -8.58
C SER A 50 -15.58 15.16 -8.72
N VAL A 51 -14.53 14.53 -8.18
CA VAL A 51 -13.14 14.89 -8.42
C VAL A 51 -12.49 13.65 -9.01
N ASN A 52 -12.32 13.62 -10.33
CA ASN A 52 -11.68 12.52 -11.02
C ASN A 52 -10.16 12.69 -10.94
N GLU A 53 -9.50 11.93 -10.07
CA GLU A 53 -8.07 12.08 -9.86
C GLU A 53 -7.26 11.64 -11.07
N ARG A 54 -7.71 10.59 -11.78
CA ARG A 54 -7.01 10.01 -12.92
C ARG A 54 -6.98 10.96 -14.11
N GLU A 55 -8.12 11.57 -14.41
CA GLU A 55 -8.26 12.55 -15.50
C GLU A 55 -7.88 13.97 -15.09
N GLN A 56 -7.68 14.22 -13.78
CA GLN A 56 -7.37 15.54 -13.22
C GLN A 56 -8.48 16.57 -13.48
N ILE A 57 -9.74 16.14 -13.34
CA ILE A 57 -10.93 16.95 -13.59
C ILE A 57 -11.79 17.04 -12.34
N MET A 58 -12.11 18.26 -11.91
CA MET A 58 -13.08 18.55 -10.87
C MET A 58 -14.40 19.01 -11.49
N THR A 59 -15.50 18.33 -11.15
CA THR A 59 -16.86 18.65 -11.60
C THR A 59 -17.68 19.25 -10.46
N THR A 60 -18.12 20.49 -10.64
CA THR A 60 -18.89 21.24 -9.63
C THR A 60 -20.19 21.78 -10.22
N ASN A 61 -21.27 21.70 -9.45
CA ASN A 61 -22.51 22.41 -9.73
C ASN A 61 -22.51 23.72 -8.95
N VAL A 62 -22.46 24.84 -9.68
CA VAL A 62 -22.38 26.18 -9.09
C VAL A 62 -23.45 27.08 -9.69
N TRP A 63 -23.89 28.06 -8.90
CA TRP A 63 -24.66 29.18 -9.39
C TRP A 63 -23.74 30.39 -9.51
N LEU A 64 -23.65 30.94 -10.71
CA LEU A 64 -22.78 32.07 -10.99
C LEU A 64 -23.59 33.36 -10.91
N ASN A 65 -23.56 34.05 -9.77
CA ASN A 65 -24.27 35.31 -9.62
C ASN A 65 -23.47 36.44 -10.28
N GLN A 66 -24.05 37.03 -11.32
CA GLN A 66 -23.50 38.15 -12.07
C GLN A 66 -24.42 39.35 -11.91
N GLU A 67 -23.87 40.46 -11.40
CA GLU A 67 -24.61 41.72 -11.24
C GLU A 67 -23.89 42.85 -11.96
N TRP A 68 -24.61 43.57 -12.82
CA TRP A 68 -24.10 44.76 -13.52
C TRP A 68 -25.23 45.77 -13.70
N ILE A 69 -24.92 46.94 -14.26
CA ILE A 69 -25.88 48.02 -14.49
C ILE A 69 -25.94 48.32 -15.99
N ASP A 70 -27.14 48.29 -16.58
CA ASP A 70 -27.41 48.78 -17.93
C ASP A 70 -28.34 50.00 -17.87
N TYR A 71 -27.79 51.18 -18.17
CA TYR A 71 -28.53 52.44 -18.13
C TYR A 71 -29.70 52.49 -19.15
N ARG A 72 -29.63 51.70 -20.23
CA ARG A 72 -30.65 51.68 -21.29
C ARG A 72 -31.92 50.97 -20.83
N LEU A 73 -31.79 50.05 -19.88
CA LEU A 73 -32.87 49.25 -19.31
C LEU A 73 -33.44 49.87 -18.01
N ALA A 74 -33.20 51.16 -17.76
CA ALA A 74 -33.83 51.89 -16.66
C ALA A 74 -35.20 52.48 -17.07
N TRP A 75 -36.15 52.49 -16.13
CA TRP A 75 -37.47 53.09 -16.31
C TRP A 75 -37.99 53.71 -14.99
N LYS A 76 -38.98 54.60 -15.10
CA LYS A 76 -39.68 55.15 -13.94
C LYS A 76 -40.88 54.26 -13.60
N PRO A 77 -40.97 53.72 -12.37
CA PRO A 77 -42.10 52.87 -11.97
C PRO A 77 -43.45 53.59 -12.08
N SER A 78 -43.49 54.90 -11.87
CA SER A 78 -44.71 55.71 -11.94
C SER A 78 -45.42 55.66 -13.29
N ASP A 79 -44.67 55.44 -14.38
CA ASP A 79 -45.21 55.42 -15.75
C ASP A 79 -45.79 54.04 -16.12
N TYR A 80 -45.50 53.01 -15.32
CA TYR A 80 -45.84 51.61 -15.59
C TYR A 80 -46.38 50.92 -14.34
N GLU A 81 -47.44 51.48 -13.76
CA GLU A 81 -48.22 50.88 -12.64
C GLU A 81 -47.37 50.44 -11.42
N GLY A 82 -46.21 51.07 -11.18
CA GLY A 82 -45.35 50.76 -10.04
C GLY A 82 -44.45 49.52 -10.21
N ILE A 83 -44.22 49.05 -11.44
CA ILE A 83 -43.34 47.90 -11.70
C ILE A 83 -41.89 48.23 -11.32
N ASN A 84 -41.35 47.52 -10.32
CA ASN A 84 -39.98 47.70 -9.83
C ASN A 84 -38.97 46.68 -10.35
N LYS A 85 -39.45 45.53 -10.84
CA LYS A 85 -38.62 44.44 -11.35
C LYS A 85 -39.27 43.81 -12.56
N LEU A 86 -38.46 43.45 -13.55
CA LEU A 86 -38.89 42.79 -14.78
C LEU A 86 -38.00 41.56 -15.01
N ARG A 87 -38.57 40.50 -15.57
CA ARG A 87 -37.82 39.29 -15.95
C ARG A 87 -37.70 39.24 -17.46
N ILE A 88 -36.47 39.30 -17.96
CA ILE A 88 -36.18 39.31 -19.40
C ILE A 88 -35.36 38.06 -19.71
N PRO A 89 -35.65 37.29 -20.78
CA PRO A 89 -34.78 36.20 -21.19
C PRO A 89 -33.38 36.72 -21.52
N ALA A 90 -32.34 36.09 -20.96
CA ALA A 90 -30.96 36.59 -21.04
C ALA A 90 -30.48 36.79 -22.49
N LYS A 91 -30.97 35.99 -23.44
CA LYS A 91 -30.59 36.07 -24.88
C LYS A 91 -31.00 37.37 -25.60
N HIS A 92 -31.92 38.15 -25.03
CA HIS A 92 -32.41 39.41 -25.60
C HIS A 92 -31.67 40.64 -25.06
N ILE A 93 -30.89 40.49 -23.99
CA ILE A 93 -30.09 41.57 -23.40
C ILE A 93 -28.60 41.36 -23.68
N TRP A 94 -27.81 42.42 -23.52
CA TRP A 94 -26.36 42.31 -23.47
C TRP A 94 -25.97 41.53 -22.21
N LEU A 95 -25.08 40.57 -22.37
CA LEU A 95 -24.52 39.75 -21.30
C LEU A 95 -23.00 39.80 -21.40
N PRO A 96 -22.27 39.88 -20.28
CA PRO A 96 -20.84 39.66 -20.30
C PRO A 96 -20.53 38.17 -20.54
N ASP A 97 -19.49 37.91 -21.32
CA ASP A 97 -19.07 36.57 -21.71
C ASP A 97 -18.06 35.98 -20.72
N ILE A 98 -18.47 35.88 -19.46
CA ILE A 98 -17.65 35.32 -18.39
C ILE A 98 -17.62 33.80 -18.54
N VAL A 99 -16.44 33.26 -18.84
CA VAL A 99 -16.21 31.82 -19.06
C VAL A 99 -15.17 31.28 -18.10
N LEU A 100 -15.18 29.96 -17.92
CA LEU A 100 -14.14 29.24 -17.18
C LEU A 100 -12.96 28.97 -18.11
N TYR A 101 -11.80 29.57 -17.84
CA TYR A 101 -10.62 29.42 -18.71
C TYR A 101 -9.93 28.07 -18.54
N ASN A 102 -9.85 27.54 -17.32
CA ASN A 102 -9.25 26.23 -17.05
C ASN A 102 -10.28 25.09 -17.20
N ASN A 103 -11.10 25.15 -18.24
CA ASN A 103 -12.10 24.13 -18.57
C ASN A 103 -11.43 22.91 -19.22
N ALA A 104 -11.90 21.71 -18.88
CA ALA A 104 -11.43 20.45 -19.46
C ALA A 104 -12.37 19.86 -20.53
N ASP A 105 -13.62 20.31 -20.64
CA ASP A 105 -14.66 19.72 -21.51
C ASP A 105 -14.80 20.41 -22.88
N GLY A 106 -14.15 21.56 -23.07
CA GLY A 106 -14.26 22.38 -24.28
C GLY A 106 -15.60 23.12 -24.47
N THR A 107 -16.56 22.93 -23.55
CA THR A 107 -17.85 23.63 -23.51
C THR A 107 -17.76 24.84 -22.57
N TYR A 108 -17.57 26.03 -23.14
CA TYR A 108 -17.38 27.27 -22.35
C TYR A 108 -18.68 27.99 -22.00
N GLU A 109 -19.77 27.66 -22.70
CA GLU A 109 -21.10 28.24 -22.42
C GLU A 109 -21.76 27.65 -21.18
N VAL A 110 -22.64 28.43 -20.56
CA VAL A 110 -23.41 28.00 -19.39
C VAL A 110 -24.48 26.98 -19.81
N SER A 111 -24.73 25.98 -18.96
CA SER A 111 -25.63 24.85 -19.27
C SER A 111 -27.07 25.28 -19.54
N LEU A 112 -27.54 26.37 -18.92
CA LEU A 112 -28.90 26.87 -19.09
C LEU A 112 -28.94 28.41 -19.07
N TYR A 113 -29.46 28.99 -20.15
CA TYR A 113 -29.76 30.42 -20.20
C TYR A 113 -31.10 30.70 -19.51
N THR A 114 -31.03 31.12 -18.24
CA THR A 114 -32.20 31.53 -17.45
C THR A 114 -32.61 32.98 -17.76
N ASN A 115 -33.77 33.40 -17.27
CA ASN A 115 -34.19 34.80 -17.33
C ASN A 115 -33.34 35.64 -16.36
N ALA A 116 -32.91 36.81 -16.80
CA ALA A 116 -32.29 37.81 -15.96
C ALA A 116 -33.36 38.66 -15.26
N ILE A 117 -33.08 39.09 -14.03
CA ILE A 117 -33.94 39.99 -13.27
C ILE A 117 -33.38 41.40 -13.41
N VAL A 118 -34.15 42.28 -14.03
CA VAL A 118 -33.81 43.70 -14.20
C VAL A 118 -34.61 44.51 -13.20
N LYS A 119 -33.96 45.43 -12.48
CA LYS A 119 -34.62 46.41 -11.59
C LYS A 119 -34.83 47.73 -12.31
N ASN A 120 -35.76 48.54 -11.82
CA ASN A 120 -36.10 49.86 -12.38
C ASN A 120 -34.89 50.82 -12.51
N ASN A 121 -33.87 50.68 -11.66
CA ASN A 121 -32.65 51.47 -11.72
C ASN A 121 -31.65 51.01 -12.81
N GLY A 122 -31.99 49.99 -13.60
CA GLY A 122 -31.11 49.40 -14.61
C GLY A 122 -30.15 48.33 -14.07
N SER A 123 -30.19 47.99 -12.78
CA SER A 123 -29.40 46.89 -12.21
C SER A 123 -29.96 45.55 -12.70
N ILE A 124 -29.08 44.75 -13.31
CA ILE A 124 -29.37 43.42 -13.82
C ILE A 124 -28.70 42.40 -12.91
N ARG A 125 -29.47 41.40 -12.51
CA ARG A 125 -28.96 40.19 -11.86
C ARG A 125 -29.24 38.99 -12.73
N TRP A 126 -28.19 38.25 -13.07
CA TRP A 126 -28.28 37.00 -13.80
C TRP A 126 -27.61 35.89 -12.99
N LEU A 127 -28.36 34.81 -12.73
CA LEU A 127 -27.93 33.68 -11.91
C LEU A 127 -28.19 32.38 -12.68
N PRO A 128 -27.39 32.05 -13.70
CA PRO A 128 -27.52 30.79 -14.40
C PRO A 128 -26.89 29.64 -13.58
N PRO A 129 -27.54 28.46 -13.53
CA PRO A 129 -26.92 27.26 -13.00
C PRO A 129 -25.93 26.69 -14.02
N ALA A 130 -24.74 26.32 -13.55
CA ALA A 130 -23.68 25.80 -14.40
C ALA A 130 -23.04 24.56 -13.77
N ILE A 131 -22.82 23.53 -14.59
CA ILE A 131 -21.94 22.42 -14.24
C ILE A 131 -20.61 22.68 -14.91
N TYR A 132 -19.60 23.00 -14.11
CA TYR A 132 -18.24 23.24 -14.61
C TYR A 132 -17.38 22.01 -14.41
N LYS A 133 -16.64 21.66 -15.47
CA LYS A 133 -15.54 20.68 -15.42
C LYS A 133 -14.22 21.41 -15.54
N SER A 134 -13.56 21.62 -14.41
CA SER A 134 -12.28 22.32 -14.35
C SER A 134 -11.12 21.36 -14.35
N ALA A 135 -10.05 21.71 -15.07
CA ALA A 135 -8.77 21.05 -14.96
C ALA A 135 -8.12 21.46 -13.63
N CYS A 136 -7.80 20.46 -12.80
CA CYS A 136 -7.18 20.64 -11.51
C CYS A 136 -6.05 19.63 -11.33
N LYS A 137 -4.84 20.14 -11.03
CA LYS A 137 -3.69 19.29 -10.72
C LYS A 137 -3.87 18.66 -9.34
N ILE A 138 -3.79 17.34 -9.27
CA ILE A 138 -3.96 16.56 -8.04
C ILE A 138 -2.59 16.21 -7.44
N GLU A 139 -2.41 16.49 -6.15
CA GLU A 139 -1.21 16.15 -5.38
C GLU A 139 -1.40 14.84 -4.63
N VAL A 140 -0.76 13.76 -5.11
CA VAL A 140 -1.02 12.38 -4.64
C VAL A 140 -0.06 11.88 -3.56
N LYS A 141 0.85 12.75 -3.09
CA LYS A 141 1.95 12.38 -2.19
C LYS A 141 1.47 11.67 -0.91
N HIS A 142 0.40 12.18 -0.30
CA HIS A 142 -0.14 11.69 0.98
C HIS A 142 -1.45 10.92 0.84
N PHE A 143 -1.76 10.39 -0.34
CA PHE A 143 -2.97 9.59 -0.56
C PHE A 143 -3.10 8.43 0.46
N PRO A 144 -4.27 8.19 1.09
CA PRO A 144 -5.57 8.86 0.95
C PRO A 144 -5.83 9.97 2.00
N PHE A 145 -4.80 10.44 2.71
CA PHE A 145 -4.88 11.50 3.72
C PHE A 145 -4.50 12.86 3.12
N ASP A 146 -4.91 13.09 1.88
CA ASP A 146 -4.54 14.23 1.06
C ASP A 146 -5.49 15.43 1.24
N GLN A 147 -4.92 16.62 1.04
CA GLN A 147 -5.65 17.86 0.79
C GLN A 147 -5.37 18.28 -0.64
N GLN A 148 -6.40 18.73 -1.34
CA GLN A 148 -6.30 19.21 -2.72
C GLN A 148 -6.67 20.68 -2.78
N ASN A 149 -5.99 21.41 -3.66
CA ASN A 149 -6.27 22.81 -3.95
C ASN A 149 -6.60 22.96 -5.43
N CYS A 150 -7.88 22.90 -5.76
CA CYS A 150 -8.37 23.10 -7.11
C CYS A 150 -8.79 24.55 -7.34
N THR A 151 -8.79 25.02 -8.58
CA THR A 151 -9.15 26.43 -8.86
C THR A 151 -10.19 26.52 -9.96
N LEU A 152 -11.10 27.48 -9.86
CA LEU A 152 -11.99 27.89 -10.94
C LEU A 152 -11.59 29.30 -11.36
N LYS A 153 -11.10 29.47 -12.60
CA LYS A 153 -10.65 30.76 -13.14
C LYS A 153 -11.69 31.34 -14.10
N PHE A 154 -12.39 32.36 -13.64
CA PHE A 154 -13.39 33.08 -14.43
C PHE A 154 -12.78 34.33 -15.06
N ARG A 155 -13.02 34.51 -16.36
CA ARG A 155 -12.62 35.70 -17.10
C ARG A 155 -13.51 35.91 -18.32
N SER A 156 -13.62 37.15 -18.80
CA SER A 156 -14.26 37.50 -20.06
C SER A 156 -13.46 36.97 -21.26
N TRP A 157 -14.13 36.38 -22.25
CA TRP A 157 -13.45 35.85 -23.43
C TRP A 157 -13.08 36.94 -24.46
N THR A 158 -13.96 37.92 -24.65
CA THR A 158 -13.84 38.96 -25.67
C THR A 158 -13.39 40.32 -25.13
N TYR A 159 -13.78 40.67 -23.90
CA TYR A 159 -13.47 41.98 -23.31
C TYR A 159 -12.21 41.94 -22.45
N ASP A 160 -11.43 43.03 -22.51
CA ASP A 160 -10.24 43.26 -21.68
C ASP A 160 -10.56 44.10 -20.43
N HIS A 161 -9.59 44.19 -19.51
CA HIS A 161 -9.69 45.04 -18.31
C HIS A 161 -9.95 46.54 -18.61
N THR A 162 -9.67 46.99 -19.83
CA THR A 162 -9.91 48.36 -20.30
C THR A 162 -11.37 48.64 -20.67
N GLU A 163 -12.21 47.61 -20.79
CA GLU A 163 -13.62 47.73 -21.14
C GLU A 163 -14.55 47.24 -20.03
N ILE A 164 -14.13 46.20 -19.32
CA ILE A 164 -14.90 45.54 -18.25
C ILE A 164 -14.01 45.35 -17.03
N ASP A 165 -14.54 45.69 -15.85
CA ASP A 165 -13.88 45.44 -14.58
C ASP A 165 -14.62 44.36 -13.80
N MET A 166 -13.96 43.23 -13.53
CA MET A 166 -14.53 42.15 -12.72
C MET A 166 -14.20 42.37 -11.25
N VAL A 167 -15.25 42.44 -10.43
CA VAL A 167 -15.15 42.70 -8.99
C VAL A 167 -15.77 41.53 -8.23
N LEU A 168 -15.12 41.08 -7.16
CA LEU A 168 -15.72 40.07 -6.28
C LEU A 168 -16.73 40.75 -5.37
N LYS A 169 -17.95 40.21 -5.34
CA LYS A 169 -18.99 40.69 -4.42
C LYS A 169 -18.71 40.28 -2.97
N THR A 170 -18.20 39.07 -2.78
CA THR A 170 -17.79 38.52 -1.48
C THR A 170 -16.40 37.89 -1.58
N SER A 171 -15.60 37.97 -0.51
CA SER A 171 -14.25 37.39 -0.47
C SER A 171 -14.25 35.86 -0.40
N MET A 172 -15.37 35.25 -0.01
CA MET A 172 -15.57 33.80 0.00
C MET A 172 -16.76 33.44 -0.88
N ALA A 173 -16.73 32.25 -1.48
CA ALA A 173 -17.89 31.69 -2.17
C ALA A 173 -18.99 31.37 -1.15
N SER A 174 -20.26 31.55 -1.55
CA SER A 174 -21.38 31.13 -0.72
C SER A 174 -21.53 29.59 -0.76
N MET A 175 -21.92 29.03 0.37
CA MET A 175 -22.29 27.61 0.54
C MET A 175 -23.70 27.46 1.12
N ASP A 176 -24.56 28.48 0.98
CA ASP A 176 -25.87 28.52 1.66
C ASP A 176 -26.78 27.33 1.25
N ASP A 177 -26.71 26.91 -0.02
CA ASP A 177 -27.45 25.77 -0.58
C ASP A 177 -26.55 24.54 -0.84
N PHE A 178 -25.48 24.37 -0.05
CA PHE A 178 -24.52 23.29 -0.25
C PHE A 178 -25.02 21.93 0.23
N THR A 179 -24.96 20.93 -0.64
CA THR A 179 -25.18 19.52 -0.29
C THR A 179 -23.83 18.82 -0.04
N PRO A 180 -23.58 18.29 1.18
CA PRO A 180 -22.29 17.71 1.52
C PRO A 180 -22.00 16.43 0.72
N SER A 181 -20.73 16.27 0.31
CA SER A 181 -20.26 15.07 -0.38
C SER A 181 -19.90 13.94 0.61
N GLY A 182 -20.09 12.69 0.16
CA GLY A 182 -19.73 11.50 0.91
C GLY A 182 -18.22 11.20 0.91
N GLU A 183 -17.45 11.76 -0.03
CA GLU A 183 -16.01 11.47 -0.20
C GLU A 183 -15.11 12.65 0.17
N TRP A 184 -15.59 13.88 -0.05
CA TRP A 184 -14.79 15.10 0.12
C TRP A 184 -15.45 16.07 1.10
N ASP A 185 -14.65 16.65 1.99
CA ASP A 185 -15.03 17.77 2.83
C ASP A 185 -14.41 19.06 2.27
N ILE A 186 -15.19 20.14 2.28
CA ILE A 186 -14.71 21.45 1.85
C ILE A 186 -14.18 22.18 3.08
N VAL A 187 -12.88 22.52 3.06
CA VAL A 187 -12.22 23.23 4.16
C VAL A 187 -12.41 24.73 4.02
N ALA A 188 -12.16 25.27 2.82
CA ALA A 188 -12.31 26.69 2.53
C ALA A 188 -12.54 26.94 1.02
N LEU A 189 -13.29 28.00 0.71
CA LEU A 189 -13.54 28.49 -0.65
C LEU A 189 -13.25 29.99 -0.81
N PRO A 190 -11.98 30.43 -0.70
CA PRO A 190 -11.65 31.83 -0.90
C PRO A 190 -11.75 32.23 -2.37
N GLY A 191 -12.23 33.45 -2.62
CA GLY A 191 -12.20 34.10 -3.91
C GLY A 191 -11.12 35.19 -3.93
N ARG A 192 -10.34 35.25 -5.00
CA ARG A 192 -9.35 36.30 -5.24
C ARG A 192 -9.50 36.92 -6.62
N ARG A 193 -9.24 38.23 -6.70
CA ARG A 193 -9.09 38.97 -7.96
C ARG A 193 -7.60 39.02 -8.29
N THR A 194 -7.22 38.58 -9.48
CA THR A 194 -5.83 38.71 -9.95
C THR A 194 -5.78 39.73 -11.06
N VAL A 195 -4.89 40.70 -10.92
CA VAL A 195 -4.52 41.63 -11.99
C VAL A 195 -3.04 41.44 -12.23
N ASN A 196 -2.65 41.26 -13.48
CA ASN A 196 -1.24 41.07 -13.81
C ASN A 196 -0.56 42.44 -13.98
N PRO A 197 0.47 42.79 -13.19
CA PRO A 197 1.17 44.06 -13.36
C PRO A 197 1.90 44.20 -14.70
N LEU A 198 2.26 43.08 -15.32
CA LEU A 198 2.98 43.04 -16.60
C LEU A 198 2.04 43.15 -17.81
N ASP A 199 0.77 42.77 -17.64
CA ASP A 199 -0.26 42.82 -18.68
C ASP A 199 -1.47 43.59 -18.14
N PRO A 200 -1.59 44.89 -18.44
CA PRO A 200 -2.66 45.73 -17.91
C PRO A 200 -4.05 45.35 -18.44
N ASN A 201 -4.14 44.52 -19.48
CA ASN A 201 -5.42 44.04 -20.01
C ASN A 201 -5.93 42.79 -19.27
N TYR A 202 -5.08 42.17 -18.43
CA TYR A 202 -5.40 40.94 -17.74
C TYR A 202 -6.13 41.19 -16.42
N VAL A 203 -7.36 40.69 -16.35
CA VAL A 203 -8.13 40.57 -15.12
C VAL A 203 -8.78 39.20 -15.07
N ASP A 204 -8.68 38.53 -13.92
CA ASP A 204 -9.41 37.29 -13.66
C ASP A 204 -9.97 37.27 -12.22
N VAL A 205 -11.00 36.46 -12.03
CA VAL A 205 -11.53 36.11 -10.72
C VAL A 205 -11.34 34.62 -10.51
N THR A 206 -10.50 34.26 -9.55
CA THR A 206 -10.22 32.86 -9.23
C THR A 206 -10.86 32.49 -7.89
N TYR A 207 -11.58 31.38 -7.86
CA TYR A 207 -12.03 30.73 -6.63
C TYR A 207 -11.18 29.49 -6.37
N ASP A 208 -10.58 29.40 -5.18
CA ASP A 208 -9.83 28.22 -4.78
C ASP A 208 -10.73 27.26 -4.00
N PHE A 209 -10.55 25.97 -4.25
CA PHE A 209 -11.28 24.86 -3.66
C PHE A 209 -10.29 24.05 -2.84
N ILE A 210 -10.21 24.39 -1.54
CA ILE A 210 -9.39 23.64 -0.59
C ILE A 210 -10.26 22.52 -0.02
N ILE A 211 -10.04 21.31 -0.52
CA ILE A 211 -10.85 20.12 -0.18
C ILE A 211 -9.98 19.06 0.50
N LYS A 212 -10.58 18.33 1.43
CA LYS A 212 -9.93 17.25 2.20
C LYS A 212 -10.69 15.95 1.98
N ARG A 213 -9.97 14.86 1.73
CA ARG A 213 -10.57 13.54 1.52
C ARG A 213 -11.02 12.89 2.84
N LYS A 214 -12.14 12.17 2.80
CA LYS A 214 -12.55 11.21 3.84
C LYS A 214 -11.85 9.86 3.61
N PRO A 215 -10.87 9.46 4.44
CA PRO A 215 -9.95 8.36 4.10
C PRO A 215 -10.50 6.95 4.38
N LEU A 216 -11.67 6.83 5.01
CA LEU A 216 -12.16 5.57 5.61
C LEU A 216 -12.30 4.44 4.57
N PHE A 217 -12.87 4.74 3.40
CA PHE A 217 -13.06 3.76 2.33
C PHE A 217 -11.72 3.16 1.86
N TYR A 218 -10.73 4.01 1.57
CA TYR A 218 -9.41 3.57 1.12
C TYR A 218 -8.59 2.92 2.25
N THR A 219 -8.80 3.34 3.50
CA THR A 219 -8.14 2.72 4.66
C THR A 219 -8.57 1.26 4.80
N ILE A 220 -9.87 0.98 4.74
CA ILE A 220 -10.40 -0.38 4.89
C ILE A 220 -10.06 -1.25 3.67
N ASN A 221 -10.23 -0.73 2.46
CA ASN A 221 -10.14 -1.54 1.24
C ASN A 221 -8.73 -1.63 0.64
N LEU A 222 -7.82 -0.70 0.95
CA LEU A 222 -6.45 -0.71 0.44
C LEU A 222 -5.42 -0.91 1.55
N ILE A 223 -5.48 -0.11 2.62
CA ILE A 223 -4.41 -0.11 3.64
C ILE A 223 -4.44 -1.40 4.46
N ILE A 224 -5.60 -1.81 4.98
CA ILE A 224 -5.71 -3.02 5.83
C ILE A 224 -5.25 -4.29 5.07
N PRO A 225 -5.73 -4.61 3.85
CA PRO A 225 -5.25 -5.77 3.10
C PRO A 225 -3.76 -5.71 2.80
N CYS A 226 -3.23 -4.52 2.48
CA CYS A 226 -1.80 -4.35 2.22
C CYS A 226 -0.94 -4.68 3.45
N VAL A 227 -1.36 -4.23 4.65
CA VAL A 227 -0.66 -4.55 5.91
C VAL A 227 -0.72 -6.05 6.22
N LEU A 228 -1.88 -6.68 6.01
CA LEU A 228 -2.04 -8.13 6.20
C LEU A 228 -1.18 -8.95 5.23
N ILE A 229 -1.07 -8.54 3.97
CA ILE A 229 -0.21 -9.23 2.99
C ILE A 229 1.27 -9.10 3.37
N THR A 230 1.67 -7.94 3.91
CA THR A 230 3.05 -7.76 4.38
C THR A 230 3.38 -8.58 5.63
N SER A 231 2.41 -8.85 6.50
CA SER A 231 2.64 -9.76 7.63
C SER A 231 2.74 -11.23 7.17
N LEU A 232 1.95 -11.64 6.16
CA LEU A 232 2.07 -12.97 5.55
C LEU A 232 3.45 -13.19 4.90
N ALA A 233 4.06 -12.15 4.31
CA ALA A 233 5.41 -12.24 3.75
C ALA A 233 6.48 -12.60 4.81
N ILE A 234 6.33 -12.10 6.05
CA ILE A 234 7.23 -12.44 7.16
C ILE A 234 6.96 -13.87 7.65
N LEU A 235 5.68 -14.28 7.70
CA LEU A 235 5.27 -15.59 8.18
C LEU A 235 5.87 -16.75 7.37
N VAL A 236 6.24 -16.52 6.11
CA VAL A 236 6.94 -17.49 5.24
C VAL A 236 8.19 -18.10 5.91
N PHE A 237 9.00 -17.29 6.59
CA PHE A 237 10.23 -17.75 7.25
C PHE A 237 9.98 -18.51 8.56
N TYR A 238 8.73 -18.54 9.01
CA TYR A 238 8.32 -19.36 10.15
C TYR A 238 7.86 -20.75 9.74
N LEU A 239 7.46 -20.92 8.47
CA LEU A 239 6.94 -22.19 7.95
C LEU A 239 8.10 -23.18 7.73
N PRO A 240 8.05 -24.40 8.31
CA PRO A 240 9.09 -25.40 8.12
C PRO A 240 9.16 -25.83 6.64
N SER A 241 10.39 -26.04 6.16
CA SER A 241 10.67 -26.50 4.79
C SER A 241 10.16 -27.91 4.48
N ASP A 242 9.88 -28.72 5.50
CA ASP A 242 9.33 -30.07 5.32
C ASP A 242 7.90 -30.07 4.72
N CYS A 243 7.14 -28.98 4.88
CA CYS A 243 5.74 -28.90 4.44
C CYS A 243 5.54 -28.67 2.93
N GLY A 244 6.58 -28.36 2.15
CA GLY A 244 6.50 -28.14 0.70
C GLY A 244 5.73 -26.87 0.25
N GLU A 245 4.80 -26.34 1.05
CA GLU A 245 3.95 -25.20 0.71
C GLU A 245 4.62 -23.82 0.82
N LYS A 246 5.88 -23.78 1.26
CA LYS A 246 6.63 -22.52 1.44
C LYS A 246 6.71 -21.71 0.15
N MET A 247 6.95 -22.37 -0.98
CA MET A 247 7.08 -21.71 -2.29
C MET A 247 5.73 -21.21 -2.79
N THR A 248 4.65 -21.99 -2.59
CA THR A 248 3.28 -21.61 -2.96
C THR A 248 2.89 -20.31 -2.27
N LEU A 249 3.06 -20.23 -0.94
CA LEU A 249 2.74 -19.03 -0.16
C LEU A 249 3.50 -17.80 -0.65
N CYS A 250 4.81 -17.94 -0.93
CA CYS A 250 5.63 -16.84 -1.44
C CYS A 250 5.12 -16.28 -2.77
N ILE A 251 4.81 -17.18 -3.72
CA ILE A 251 4.36 -16.79 -5.06
C ILE A 251 2.97 -16.16 -4.98
N SER A 252 2.05 -16.72 -4.18
CA SER A 252 0.72 -16.14 -3.96
C SER A 252 0.77 -14.74 -3.35
N VAL A 253 1.68 -14.50 -2.39
CA VAL A 253 1.89 -13.18 -1.79
C VAL A 253 2.43 -12.18 -2.83
N LEU A 254 3.39 -12.58 -3.66
CA LEU A 254 3.91 -11.74 -4.74
C LEU A 254 2.81 -11.38 -5.75
N LEU A 255 2.00 -12.34 -6.18
CA LEU A 255 0.89 -12.12 -7.10
C LEU A 255 -0.17 -11.18 -6.49
N ALA A 256 -0.50 -11.35 -5.22
CA ALA A 256 -1.42 -10.46 -4.53
C ALA A 256 -0.88 -9.01 -4.52
N LEU A 257 0.40 -8.82 -4.18
CA LEU A 257 1.05 -7.50 -4.20
C LEU A 257 1.03 -6.86 -5.60
N THR A 258 1.28 -7.62 -6.67
CA THR A 258 1.22 -7.07 -8.03
C THR A 258 -0.20 -6.67 -8.43
N VAL A 259 -1.23 -7.43 -8.03
CA VAL A 259 -2.63 -7.05 -8.24
C VAL A 259 -2.98 -5.75 -7.51
N PHE A 260 -2.56 -5.59 -6.25
CA PHE A 260 -2.76 -4.33 -5.51
C PHE A 260 -2.01 -3.16 -6.15
N LEU A 261 -0.80 -3.38 -6.67
CA LEU A 261 -0.05 -2.36 -7.39
C LEU A 261 -0.75 -1.93 -8.70
N LEU A 262 -1.34 -2.88 -9.44
CA LEU A 262 -2.12 -2.57 -10.63
C LEU A 262 -3.44 -1.86 -10.31
N LEU A 263 -4.03 -2.13 -9.14
CA LEU A 263 -5.22 -1.44 -8.68
C LEU A 263 -4.91 0.01 -8.34
N ILE A 264 -3.82 0.30 -7.60
CA ILE A 264 -3.46 1.68 -7.28
C ILE A 264 -3.07 2.48 -8.53
N SER A 265 -2.40 1.87 -9.52
CA SER A 265 -2.05 2.55 -10.78
C SER A 265 -3.27 2.90 -11.64
N LYS A 266 -4.45 2.31 -11.37
CA LYS A 266 -5.70 2.66 -12.05
C LYS A 266 -6.46 3.80 -11.36
N ILE A 267 -6.25 4.00 -10.06
CA ILE A 267 -6.91 5.05 -9.27
C ILE A 267 -6.13 6.35 -9.34
N VAL A 268 -4.80 6.27 -9.18
CA VAL A 268 -3.92 7.44 -9.15
C VAL A 268 -3.64 7.93 -10.57
N PRO A 269 -3.59 9.24 -10.83
CA PRO A 269 -3.22 9.78 -12.13
C PRO A 269 -1.81 9.34 -12.56
N PRO A 270 -1.59 9.13 -13.88
CA PRO A 270 -0.29 8.79 -14.43
C PRO A 270 0.64 10.02 -14.47
N THR A 271 1.00 10.55 -13.29
CA THR A 271 1.94 11.68 -13.15
C THR A 271 3.28 11.21 -12.59
N SER A 272 4.36 11.84 -13.07
CA SER A 272 5.74 11.56 -12.64
C SER A 272 6.26 12.53 -11.58
N LEU A 273 5.47 13.52 -11.18
CA LEU A 273 5.90 14.57 -10.25
C LEU A 273 6.22 14.00 -8.87
N ASP A 274 5.34 13.13 -8.37
CA ASP A 274 5.51 12.46 -7.09
C ASP A 274 4.79 11.10 -7.12
N VAL A 275 5.45 10.08 -6.55
CA VAL A 275 4.84 8.75 -6.36
C VAL A 275 4.11 8.74 -5.01
N PRO A 276 2.84 8.27 -4.94
CA PRO A 276 2.09 8.20 -3.69
C PRO A 276 2.81 7.33 -2.66
N LEU A 277 2.68 7.68 -1.38
CA LEU A 277 3.35 6.94 -0.30
C LEU A 277 3.00 5.45 -0.29
N ILE A 278 1.73 5.11 -0.53
CA ILE A 278 1.29 3.71 -0.64
C ILE A 278 1.96 2.99 -1.82
N GLY A 279 2.21 3.68 -2.94
CA GLY A 279 2.95 3.14 -4.08
C GLY A 279 4.40 2.88 -3.72
N LYS A 280 5.06 3.80 -3.00
CA LYS A 280 6.42 3.58 -2.48
C LYS A 280 6.47 2.39 -1.52
N TYR A 281 5.48 2.25 -0.65
CA TYR A 281 5.36 1.12 0.26
C TYR A 281 5.19 -0.22 -0.48
N LEU A 282 4.26 -0.30 -1.44
CA LEU A 282 4.04 -1.48 -2.26
C LEU A 282 5.27 -1.87 -3.09
N MET A 283 6.01 -0.88 -3.62
CA MET A 283 7.25 -1.15 -4.35
C MET A 283 8.35 -1.68 -3.42
N PHE A 284 8.49 -1.08 -2.23
CA PHE A 284 9.42 -1.57 -1.21
C PHE A 284 9.10 -3.01 -0.79
N THR A 285 7.83 -3.32 -0.53
CA THR A 285 7.40 -4.67 -0.12
C THR A 285 7.54 -5.67 -1.25
N MET A 286 7.29 -5.28 -2.50
CA MET A 286 7.52 -6.13 -3.68
C MET A 286 8.99 -6.54 -3.80
N VAL A 287 9.92 -5.59 -3.68
CA VAL A 287 11.36 -5.86 -3.67
C VAL A 287 11.74 -6.78 -2.50
N LEU A 288 11.23 -6.51 -1.31
CA LEU A 288 11.45 -7.34 -0.11
C LEU A 288 10.96 -8.79 -0.33
N VAL A 289 9.77 -8.97 -0.88
CA VAL A 289 9.20 -10.30 -1.18
C VAL A 289 10.01 -11.03 -2.24
N THR A 290 10.51 -10.33 -3.27
CA THR A 290 11.42 -10.94 -4.26
C THR A 290 12.70 -11.47 -3.61
N PHE A 291 13.33 -10.69 -2.72
CA PHE A 291 14.49 -11.17 -1.96
C PHE A 291 14.15 -12.34 -1.03
N SER A 292 12.94 -12.34 -0.44
CA SER A 292 12.44 -13.45 0.38
C SER A 292 12.28 -14.75 -0.42
N ILE A 293 11.77 -14.67 -1.66
CA ILE A 293 11.65 -15.84 -2.56
C ILE A 293 13.03 -16.43 -2.85
N VAL A 294 14.00 -15.61 -3.26
CA VAL A 294 15.37 -16.07 -3.58
C VAL A 294 16.02 -16.72 -2.36
N THR A 295 15.85 -16.11 -1.19
CA THR A 295 16.36 -16.64 0.08
C THR A 295 15.68 -17.97 0.44
N SER A 296 14.37 -18.08 0.26
CA SER A 296 13.61 -19.31 0.52
C SER A 296 14.03 -20.46 -0.39
N VAL A 297 14.31 -20.20 -1.68
CA VAL A 297 14.88 -21.19 -2.60
C VAL A 297 16.27 -21.64 -2.14
N CYS A 298 17.09 -20.71 -1.65
CA CYS A 298 18.41 -21.03 -1.11
C CYS A 298 18.31 -21.93 0.14
N VAL A 299 17.41 -21.60 1.08
CA VAL A 299 17.15 -22.40 2.29
C VAL A 299 16.64 -23.79 1.92
N LEU A 300 15.73 -23.89 0.95
CA LEU A 300 15.21 -25.17 0.47
C LEU A 300 16.31 -26.03 -0.17
N ASN A 301 17.21 -25.41 -0.95
CA ASN A 301 18.37 -26.10 -1.52
C ASN A 301 19.31 -26.64 -0.44
N VAL A 302 19.52 -25.90 0.66
CA VAL A 302 20.32 -26.36 1.81
C VAL A 302 19.62 -27.49 2.56
N HIS A 303 18.30 -27.42 2.72
CA HIS A 303 17.50 -28.41 3.43
C HIS A 303 17.52 -29.80 2.79
N HIS A 304 17.50 -29.86 1.44
CA HIS A 304 17.49 -31.13 0.70
C HIS A 304 18.89 -31.66 0.36
N ARG A 305 19.96 -31.17 1.00
CA ARG A 305 21.32 -31.71 0.81
C ARG A 305 21.47 -33.07 1.50
N SER A 306 22.02 -34.03 0.76
CA SER A 306 22.36 -35.36 1.26
C SER A 306 23.87 -35.53 1.43
N PRO A 307 24.33 -36.39 2.37
CA PRO A 307 25.75 -36.71 2.54
C PRO A 307 26.37 -37.38 1.31
N SER A 308 25.56 -38.06 0.48
CA SER A 308 25.99 -38.69 -0.76
C SER A 308 26.36 -37.69 -1.87
N THR A 309 25.80 -36.48 -1.83
CA THR A 309 26.01 -35.46 -2.88
C THR A 309 26.91 -34.31 -2.42
N HIS A 310 26.87 -33.95 -1.14
CA HIS A 310 27.55 -32.79 -0.59
C HIS A 310 28.27 -33.11 0.72
N THR A 311 29.53 -32.69 0.82
CA THR A 311 30.31 -32.73 2.07
C THR A 311 30.14 -31.41 2.84
N MET A 312 29.94 -31.47 4.16
CA MET A 312 29.77 -30.28 4.99
C MET A 312 31.13 -29.63 5.30
N PRO A 313 31.40 -28.40 4.83
CA PRO A 313 32.67 -27.72 5.09
C PRO A 313 32.85 -27.42 6.59
N PRO A 314 34.09 -27.43 7.11
CA PRO A 314 34.35 -27.16 8.53
C PRO A 314 33.87 -25.79 9.01
N TRP A 315 33.95 -24.77 8.15
CA TRP A 315 33.51 -23.42 8.48
C TRP A 315 31.97 -23.32 8.66
N VAL A 316 31.19 -24.12 7.91
CA VAL A 316 29.72 -24.17 8.05
C VAL A 316 29.33 -24.70 9.42
N LYS A 317 30.08 -25.69 9.93
CA LYS A 317 29.87 -26.23 11.28
C LYS A 317 30.10 -25.16 12.35
N LEU A 318 31.23 -24.47 12.30
CA LEU A 318 31.56 -23.46 13.29
C LEU A 318 30.60 -22.26 13.28
N VAL A 319 30.15 -21.84 12.09
CA VAL A 319 29.27 -20.67 11.95
C VAL A 319 27.81 -21.00 12.24
N PHE A 320 27.24 -22.02 11.58
CA PHE A 320 25.80 -22.30 11.63
C PHE A 320 25.38 -23.30 12.70
N LEU A 321 26.27 -24.18 13.17
CA LEU A 321 25.95 -25.14 14.25
C LEU A 321 26.35 -24.64 15.64
N GLU A 322 27.37 -23.77 15.75
CA GLU A 322 27.87 -23.30 17.06
C GLU A 322 27.60 -21.82 17.32
N ARG A 323 28.10 -20.90 16.48
CA ARG A 323 28.00 -19.44 16.75
C ARG A 323 26.60 -18.86 16.56
N LEU A 324 25.95 -19.09 15.41
CA LEU A 324 24.66 -18.49 15.08
C LEU A 324 23.51 -18.96 15.99
N PRO A 325 23.39 -20.25 16.35
CA PRO A 325 22.37 -20.71 17.29
C PRO A 325 22.50 -20.06 18.67
N ALA A 326 23.73 -19.84 19.15
CA ALA A 326 23.98 -19.14 20.41
C ALA A 326 23.52 -17.68 20.35
N TYR A 327 23.74 -17.00 19.21
CA TYR A 327 23.27 -15.62 18.99
C TYR A 327 21.74 -15.54 18.83
N LEU A 328 21.12 -16.53 18.19
CA LEU A 328 19.67 -16.62 17.96
C LEU A 328 18.90 -17.27 19.12
N PHE A 329 19.57 -17.56 20.24
CA PHE A 329 19.03 -18.26 21.42
C PHE A 329 18.33 -19.60 21.11
N MET A 330 18.85 -20.34 20.13
CA MET A 330 18.35 -21.67 19.78
C MET A 330 19.08 -22.73 20.57
N LYS A 331 18.32 -23.55 21.32
CA LYS A 331 18.84 -24.79 21.89
C LYS A 331 18.74 -25.88 20.85
N ARG A 332 19.86 -26.56 20.58
CA ARG A 332 19.86 -27.76 19.74
C ARG A 332 18.95 -28.79 20.40
N PRO A 333 17.98 -29.39 19.69
CA PRO A 333 17.26 -30.54 20.23
C PRO A 333 18.29 -31.61 20.58
N GLU A 334 18.31 -32.06 21.84
CA GLU A 334 19.24 -33.09 22.27
C GLU A 334 19.04 -34.32 21.39
N ASN A 335 20.04 -34.64 20.59
CA ASN A 335 20.00 -35.83 19.77
C ASN A 335 20.16 -37.02 20.71
N ASN A 336 19.04 -37.56 21.18
CA ASN A 336 18.94 -38.68 22.10
C ASN A 336 19.32 -40.00 21.39
N SER A 337 20.39 -40.00 20.59
CA SER A 337 20.93 -41.24 20.03
C SER A 337 21.38 -42.13 21.20
N PRO A 338 20.92 -43.38 21.29
CA PRO A 338 21.33 -44.33 22.35
C PRO A 338 22.86 -44.49 22.42
N ARG A 339 23.53 -44.23 21.29
CA ARG A 339 24.97 -44.35 21.12
C ARG A 339 25.77 -43.20 21.70
N GLN A 340 25.28 -41.95 21.71
CA GLN A 340 25.93 -40.84 22.43
C GLN A 340 25.91 -41.08 23.94
N LYS A 341 24.83 -41.67 24.47
CA LYS A 341 24.76 -42.11 25.87
C LYS A 341 25.76 -43.22 26.16
N LEU A 342 25.90 -44.22 25.27
CA LEU A 342 26.90 -45.28 25.41
C LEU A 342 28.34 -44.75 25.30
N CYS A 343 28.63 -43.81 24.40
CA CYS A 343 29.95 -43.20 24.25
C CYS A 343 30.31 -42.26 25.41
N ASN A 344 29.36 -41.49 25.94
CA ASN A 344 29.56 -40.69 27.15
C ASN A 344 29.76 -41.58 28.39
N CYS A 345 29.06 -42.71 28.47
CA CYS A 345 29.26 -43.69 29.53
C CYS A 345 30.65 -44.37 29.46
N LYS A 346 31.19 -44.55 28.24
CA LYS A 346 32.58 -45.01 28.03
C LYS A 346 33.62 -43.94 28.38
N LYS A 347 33.38 -42.66 28.08
CA LYS A 347 34.29 -41.56 28.46
C LYS A 347 34.33 -41.31 29.97
N SER A 348 33.19 -41.36 30.65
CA SER A 348 33.12 -41.23 32.12
C SER A 348 33.88 -42.33 32.86
N LYS A 349 34.09 -43.50 32.26
CA LYS A 349 34.91 -44.59 32.84
C LYS A 349 36.42 -44.43 32.60
N ALA A 350 36.85 -43.56 31.69
CA ALA A 350 38.27 -43.37 31.36
C ALA A 350 38.97 -42.28 32.21
N GLU A 351 38.22 -41.47 32.96
CA GLU A 351 38.75 -40.33 33.73
C GLU A 351 38.96 -40.61 35.24
N ASN A 352 38.74 -41.84 35.73
CA ASN A 352 39.08 -42.25 37.10
C ASN A 352 40.22 -43.29 37.10
N PRO A 353 41.50 -42.89 37.29
CA PRO A 353 42.62 -43.82 37.34
C PRO A 353 42.88 -44.27 38.79
N CYS A 354 42.03 -45.14 39.34
CA CYS A 354 42.30 -45.81 40.62
C CYS A 354 41.49 -47.14 40.71
N MET A 355 41.88 -48.19 39.98
CA MET A 355 41.55 -49.60 40.32
C MET A 355 42.55 -50.55 39.65
N ASP A 356 42.78 -51.69 40.31
CA ASP A 356 43.86 -52.67 40.10
C ASP A 356 44.05 -53.19 38.65
N PRO A 357 45.27 -53.64 38.28
CA PRO A 357 45.60 -54.16 36.94
C PRO A 357 44.91 -55.48 36.57
N ASP A 358 44.10 -56.07 37.45
CA ASP A 358 43.54 -57.43 37.29
C ASP A 358 42.13 -57.47 36.66
N ASP A 359 41.49 -56.31 36.44
CA ASP A 359 40.11 -56.25 35.93
C ASP A 359 39.98 -55.92 34.42
N PHE A 360 41.10 -55.76 33.70
CA PHE A 360 41.06 -55.33 32.29
C PHE A 360 40.75 -56.44 31.27
N TYR A 361 40.83 -57.73 31.66
CA TYR A 361 40.64 -58.86 30.74
C TYR A 361 39.28 -59.58 30.84
N LYS A 362 38.34 -59.10 31.68
CA LYS A 362 37.10 -59.82 31.99
C LYS A 362 35.90 -59.52 31.07
N ASN A 363 36.03 -58.66 30.05
CA ASN A 363 34.90 -58.16 29.26
C ASN A 363 34.87 -58.56 27.77
N SER A 364 35.38 -59.74 27.43
CA SER A 364 35.07 -60.38 26.14
C SER A 364 34.38 -61.73 26.33
N THR A 365 33.31 -61.75 27.12
CA THR A 365 32.36 -62.86 27.15
C THR A 365 31.31 -62.66 26.06
N TYR A 366 31.46 -63.38 24.96
CA TYR A 366 30.35 -63.63 24.04
C TYR A 366 29.34 -64.52 24.75
N PHE A 367 28.07 -64.11 24.81
CA PHE A 367 27.00 -64.96 25.30
C PHE A 367 26.69 -66.05 24.26
N LEU A 368 27.23 -67.24 24.48
CA LEU A 368 26.78 -68.46 23.81
C LEU A 368 25.64 -69.06 24.64
N ASN A 369 24.46 -69.17 24.04
CA ASN A 369 23.35 -69.92 24.63
C ASN A 369 23.75 -71.41 24.72
N THR A 370 23.99 -71.89 25.93
CA THR A 370 24.43 -73.27 26.22
C THR A 370 23.38 -74.32 25.83
N ALA A 371 22.15 -73.92 25.52
CA ALA A 371 21.12 -74.80 24.97
C ALA A 371 21.35 -75.15 23.48
N SER A 372 22.03 -74.30 22.71
CA SER A 372 22.25 -74.48 21.27
C SER A 372 23.50 -75.30 20.94
N ALA A 373 24.49 -75.31 21.84
CA ALA A 373 25.76 -76.03 21.65
C ALA A 373 25.63 -77.56 21.76
N LYS A 374 24.55 -78.07 22.38
CA LYS A 374 24.28 -79.52 22.48
C LYS A 374 23.75 -80.15 21.18
N LYS A 375 23.44 -79.35 20.14
CA LYS A 375 22.85 -79.84 18.89
C LYS A 375 23.90 -80.17 17.81
N TYR A 376 25.15 -79.75 17.97
CA TYR A 376 26.27 -80.08 17.09
C TYR A 376 27.31 -80.85 17.91
N ASP A 377 27.38 -82.16 17.68
CA ASP A 377 28.20 -83.15 18.39
C ASP A 377 29.71 -82.86 18.29
N MET A 378 30.22 -81.96 19.15
CA MET A 378 31.65 -81.71 19.29
C MET A 378 32.24 -82.73 20.25
N LYS A 379 32.78 -83.82 19.72
CA LYS A 379 33.45 -84.89 20.48
C LYS A 379 34.65 -84.34 21.25
N ILE A 380 34.50 -84.22 22.57
CA ILE A 380 35.63 -84.03 23.51
C ILE A 380 35.91 -85.41 24.10
N THR A 381 37.07 -85.98 23.76
CA THR A 381 37.53 -87.26 24.29
C THR A 381 37.83 -87.12 25.79
N GLU A 382 37.05 -87.81 26.61
CA GLU A 382 37.27 -87.98 28.04
C GLU A 382 38.54 -88.82 28.28
N THR A 383 39.49 -88.26 29.02
CA THR A 383 40.40 -89.06 29.86
C THR A 383 40.44 -88.46 31.26
N LEU A 384 40.25 -89.36 32.22
CA LEU A 384 40.08 -89.19 33.65
C LEU A 384 41.31 -88.53 34.32
N ASP A 385 41.13 -87.59 35.25
CA ASP A 385 41.35 -87.81 36.69
C ASP A 385 41.47 -86.52 37.54
N ASN A 386 40.81 -86.59 38.70
CA ASN A 386 40.97 -85.88 39.97
C ASN A 386 41.70 -84.51 40.07
N VAL A 387 40.92 -83.54 40.56
CA VAL A 387 41.22 -82.55 41.61
C VAL A 387 42.68 -82.54 42.13
N SER A 388 43.45 -81.52 41.72
CA SER A 388 43.98 -80.49 42.64
C SER A 388 44.86 -79.46 41.91
N SER A 389 44.79 -78.22 42.40
CA SER A 389 45.72 -77.10 42.19
C SER A 389 45.70 -76.35 40.84
N HIS A 390 45.55 -75.03 41.00
CA HIS A 390 45.77 -73.94 40.05
C HIS A 390 46.61 -74.30 38.81
N GLN A 391 45.98 -74.23 37.64
CA GLN A 391 46.66 -73.86 36.41
C GLN A 391 45.68 -73.19 35.46
N ASP A 392 45.87 -71.88 35.30
CA ASP A 392 45.34 -71.10 34.18
C ASP A 392 45.78 -71.76 32.87
N PHE A 393 44.91 -72.60 32.32
CA PHE A 393 45.09 -73.15 31.00
C PHE A 393 44.84 -72.01 30.00
N ARG A 394 45.92 -71.31 29.65
CA ARG A 394 46.00 -70.41 28.50
C ARG A 394 45.48 -71.14 27.26
N LEU A 395 44.19 -70.96 26.96
CA LEU A 395 43.60 -71.26 25.65
C LEU A 395 44.10 -70.19 24.68
N ARG A 396 45.35 -70.41 24.22
CA ARG A 396 45.99 -69.67 23.15
C ARG A 396 45.16 -69.88 21.88
N SER A 397 44.52 -68.80 21.43
CA SER A 397 44.35 -68.40 20.02
C SER A 397 44.50 -69.55 19.02
N GLY A 398 43.37 -70.17 18.64
CA GLY A 398 43.38 -71.22 17.63
C GLY A 398 42.03 -71.91 17.40
N MET A 399 40.89 -71.31 17.73
CA MET A 399 39.59 -71.83 17.30
C MET A 399 39.36 -71.40 15.86
N LYS A 400 39.65 -72.29 14.89
CA LYS A 400 39.09 -72.17 13.55
C LYS A 400 37.60 -72.43 13.66
N PHE A 401 36.78 -71.38 13.70
CA PHE A 401 35.34 -71.49 13.59
C PHE A 401 34.99 -72.24 12.29
N SER A 402 33.90 -73.02 12.27
CA SER A 402 33.41 -73.62 11.03
C SER A 402 33.09 -72.49 10.03
N PRO A 403 33.24 -72.72 8.71
CA PRO A 403 33.04 -71.68 7.70
C PRO A 403 31.66 -71.01 7.81
N GLU A 404 30.62 -71.76 8.19
CA GLU A 404 29.26 -71.26 8.41
C GLU A 404 29.13 -70.30 9.60
N VAL A 405 29.87 -70.54 10.69
CA VAL A 405 29.85 -69.65 11.87
C VAL A 405 30.66 -68.38 11.60
N GLN A 406 31.75 -68.49 10.84
CA GLN A 406 32.52 -67.33 10.41
C GLN A 406 31.70 -66.43 9.46
N GLU A 407 30.99 -67.02 8.50
CA GLU A 407 30.09 -66.29 7.59
C GLU A 407 28.94 -65.59 8.33
N ALA A 408 28.38 -66.22 9.38
CA ALA A 408 27.37 -65.59 10.22
C ALA A 408 27.92 -64.42 11.05
N ILE A 409 29.14 -64.53 11.58
CA ILE A 409 29.83 -63.43 12.29
C ILE A 409 30.11 -62.27 11.32
N ASP A 410 30.58 -62.57 10.12
CA ASP A 410 30.84 -61.58 9.08
C ASP A 410 29.53 -60.90 8.63
N GLY A 411 28.44 -61.65 8.49
CA GLY A 411 27.10 -61.12 8.19
C GLY A 411 26.56 -60.18 9.27
N VAL A 412 26.71 -60.54 10.56
CA VAL A 412 26.34 -59.65 11.68
C VAL A 412 27.24 -58.41 11.74
N SER A 413 28.53 -58.55 11.42
CA SER A 413 29.45 -57.43 11.37
C SER A 413 29.09 -56.45 10.24
N PHE A 414 28.70 -56.97 9.07
CA PHE A 414 28.24 -56.18 7.93
C PHE A 414 26.93 -55.45 8.25
N ILE A 415 25.96 -56.13 8.88
CA ILE A 415 24.70 -55.49 9.32
C ILE A 415 24.99 -54.38 10.33
N ALA A 416 25.87 -54.63 11.31
CA ALA A 416 26.24 -53.64 12.32
C ALA A 416 26.99 -52.44 11.72
N GLU A 417 27.83 -52.67 10.70
CA GLU A 417 28.54 -51.62 9.98
C GLU A 417 27.62 -50.82 9.06
N HIS A 418 26.70 -51.48 8.36
CA HIS A 418 25.67 -50.84 7.53
C HIS A 418 24.70 -50.01 8.37
N MET A 419 24.20 -50.54 9.49
CA MET A 419 23.39 -49.77 10.43
C MET A 419 24.17 -48.57 11.00
N LYS A 420 25.49 -48.72 11.21
CA LYS A 420 26.35 -47.62 11.66
C LYS A 420 26.57 -46.55 10.58
N SER A 421 26.72 -46.94 9.31
CA SER A 421 26.84 -45.98 8.21
C SER A 421 25.53 -45.22 8.02
N ASP A 422 24.40 -45.91 8.07
CA ASP A 422 23.07 -45.32 7.90
C ASP A 422 22.75 -44.33 9.04
N ASP A 423 23.04 -44.69 10.30
CA ASP A 423 22.93 -43.78 11.45
C ASP A 423 23.79 -42.51 11.26
N ASN A 424 25.01 -42.67 10.75
CA ASN A 424 25.92 -41.55 10.53
C ASN A 424 25.41 -40.63 9.41
N ASP A 425 24.92 -41.20 8.31
CA ASP A 425 24.33 -40.46 7.19
C ASP A 425 23.07 -39.71 7.65
N GLN A 426 22.21 -40.35 8.46
CA GLN A 426 21.04 -39.71 9.04
C GLN A 426 21.41 -38.53 9.94
N SER A 427 22.46 -38.67 10.76
CA SER A 427 22.94 -37.57 11.61
C SER A 427 23.44 -36.36 10.80
N VAL A 428 24.07 -36.60 9.65
CA VAL A 428 24.54 -35.53 8.75
C VAL A 428 23.37 -34.85 8.05
N ILE A 429 22.33 -35.60 7.67
CA ILE A 429 21.09 -35.03 7.11
C ILE A 429 20.39 -34.14 8.14
N GLU A 430 20.27 -34.60 9.39
CA GLU A 430 19.72 -33.81 10.49
C GLU A 430 20.51 -32.51 10.72
N ASP A 431 21.84 -32.56 10.61
CA ASP A 431 22.69 -31.37 10.69
C ASP A 431 22.41 -30.38 9.54
N TRP A 432 22.25 -30.85 8.30
CA TRP A 432 21.87 -29.98 7.17
C TRP A 432 20.49 -29.35 7.34
N LYS A 433 19.51 -30.12 7.84
CA LYS A 433 18.18 -29.60 8.19
C LYS A 433 18.26 -28.53 9.28
N TYR A 434 19.08 -28.76 10.30
CA TYR A 434 19.30 -27.79 11.37
C TYR A 434 19.97 -26.52 10.84
N VAL A 435 20.98 -26.63 9.98
CA VAL A 435 21.60 -25.47 9.31
C VAL A 435 20.56 -24.69 8.51
N ALA A 436 19.71 -25.36 7.73
CA ALA A 436 18.63 -24.70 6.99
C ALA A 436 17.66 -23.94 7.93
N MET A 437 17.28 -24.55 9.06
CA MET A 437 16.42 -23.91 10.07
C MET A 437 17.06 -22.67 10.71
N VAL A 438 18.37 -22.73 11.03
CA VAL A 438 19.12 -21.60 11.59
C VAL A 438 19.20 -20.45 10.58
N VAL A 439 19.46 -20.76 9.31
CA VAL A 439 19.48 -19.77 8.22
C VAL A 439 18.10 -19.12 8.06
N ASP A 440 17.02 -19.90 8.08
CA ASP A 440 15.65 -19.37 7.96
C ASP A 440 15.32 -18.38 9.07
N ARG A 441 15.76 -18.68 10.29
CA ARG A 441 15.53 -17.86 11.48
C ARG A 441 16.38 -16.60 11.52
N LEU A 442 17.61 -16.67 11.02
CA LEU A 442 18.45 -15.49 10.82
C LEU A 442 17.76 -14.52 9.85
N PHE A 443 17.30 -15.01 8.70
CA PHE A 443 16.61 -14.18 7.74
C PHE A 443 15.28 -13.66 8.29
N LEU A 444 14.52 -14.46 9.05
CA LEU A 444 13.31 -13.99 9.73
C LEU A 444 13.59 -12.71 10.53
N TRP A 445 14.61 -12.69 11.39
CA TRP A 445 14.94 -11.50 12.20
C TRP A 445 15.37 -10.30 11.35
N ILE A 446 16.17 -10.53 10.29
CA ILE A 446 16.57 -9.48 9.35
C ILE A 446 15.35 -8.88 8.65
N PHE A 447 14.46 -9.73 8.12
CA PHE A 447 13.26 -9.30 7.41
C PHE A 447 12.25 -8.61 8.33
N VAL A 448 12.06 -9.09 9.56
CA VAL A 448 11.23 -8.41 10.56
C VAL A 448 11.77 -7.01 10.85
N LEU A 449 13.07 -6.87 11.10
CA LEU A 449 13.69 -5.58 11.39
C LEU A 449 13.57 -4.61 10.19
N VAL A 450 13.89 -5.08 8.98
CA VAL A 450 13.77 -4.27 7.76
C VAL A 450 12.31 -3.88 7.49
N CYS A 451 11.35 -4.78 7.72
CA CYS A 451 9.93 -4.49 7.54
C CYS A 451 9.40 -3.49 8.58
N VAL A 452 9.77 -3.65 9.85
CA VAL A 452 9.39 -2.70 10.92
C VAL A 452 10.02 -1.32 10.67
N LEU A 453 11.31 -1.25 10.34
CA LEU A 453 11.97 0.03 10.03
C LEU A 453 11.40 0.67 8.75
N GLY A 454 11.09 -0.13 7.73
CA GLY A 454 10.49 0.35 6.48
C GLY A 454 9.06 0.86 6.68
N THR A 455 8.22 0.12 7.42
CA THR A 455 6.85 0.54 7.76
C THR A 455 6.85 1.79 8.62
N VAL A 456 7.61 1.81 9.73
CA VAL A 456 7.72 2.97 10.61
C VAL A 456 8.27 4.16 9.82
N GLY A 457 9.38 4.01 9.10
CA GLY A 457 10.00 5.12 8.35
C GLY A 457 9.09 5.74 7.28
N LEU A 458 8.31 4.93 6.56
CA LEU A 458 7.40 5.43 5.53
C LEU A 458 6.12 6.04 6.12
N PHE A 459 5.53 5.45 7.17
CA PHE A 459 4.27 5.94 7.74
C PHE A 459 4.44 7.00 8.84
N LEU A 460 5.63 7.20 9.42
CA LEU A 460 5.90 8.30 10.36
C LEU A 460 5.89 9.67 9.68
N GLN A 461 6.42 9.75 8.45
CA GLN A 461 6.62 11.01 7.75
C GLN A 461 5.30 11.81 7.55
N PRO A 462 4.16 11.17 7.18
CA PRO A 462 2.85 11.84 7.14
C PRO A 462 2.29 12.25 8.50
N LEU A 463 2.49 11.42 9.54
CA LEU A 463 1.94 11.67 10.88
C LEU A 463 2.52 12.95 11.50
N PHE A 464 3.82 13.20 11.31
CA PHE A 464 4.47 14.42 11.81
C PHE A 464 4.09 15.68 11.01
N GLN A 465 3.80 15.57 9.71
CA GLN A 465 3.39 16.71 8.88
C GLN A 465 1.97 17.21 9.18
N ASN A 466 1.06 16.32 9.58
CA ASN A 466 -0.28 16.74 10.04
C ASN A 466 -0.22 17.54 11.36
N HIS A 467 0.81 17.38 12.18
CA HIS A 467 1.01 18.18 13.39
C HIS A 467 1.62 19.56 13.11
N THR A 468 2.52 19.69 12.13
CA THR A 468 3.11 21.00 11.79
C THR A 468 2.16 21.90 11.01
N ALA A 469 1.27 21.34 10.18
CA ALA A 469 0.23 22.12 9.49
C ALA A 469 -0.84 22.69 10.45
N ALA A 470 -1.06 22.07 11.61
CA ALA A 470 -1.99 22.56 12.63
C ALA A 470 -1.39 23.67 13.52
N MET A 471 -0.08 23.97 13.38
CA MET A 471 0.64 24.92 14.24
C MET A 471 1.02 26.25 13.57
N ASN A 472 0.67 26.46 12.30
CA ASN A 472 0.85 27.76 11.65
C ASN A 472 -0.52 28.43 11.46
N PRO A 473 -0.83 29.49 12.24
CA PRO A 473 -2.09 30.21 12.17
C PRO A 473 -2.28 31.01 10.88
#